data_AF-A0A537GJR7-F1
#
_entry.id   AF-A0A537GJR7-F1
#
_cell.length_a   1.000
_cell.length_b   1.000
_cell.length_c   1.000
_cell.angle_alpha   90.00
_cell.angle_beta   90.00
_cell.angle_gamma   90.00
#
_symmetry.space_group_name_H-M   'P 1'
#
loop_
_entity.id
_entity.type
_entity.pdbx_description
1 polymer ?
#
loop_
_entity_poly.entity_id
_entity_poly.type
_entity_poly.pdbx_seq_one_letter_code
_entity_poly.pdbx_strand_id
1 'polypeptide(L)'
;MDGLGPIVDNAGGIAEMSGAPPEIRDRIEPLDALGNTTKALTKGYAMGSAALASLLLFQAFVLEVARYQAKLFDLTKITPADAISLGNSLTSLGASLALNHPDVIIGALIGGMLPFLFSGTAINAVAVGAYR
;
A
#
# COMPACT_ATOMS: atom_id res chain seq x y z
N MET A 1 7.81 2.50 -16.53
CA MET A 1 6.76 2.81 -17.53
C MET A 1 5.80 3.92 -17.09
N ASP A 2 5.69 4.25 -15.79
CA ASP A 2 4.79 5.31 -15.27
C ASP A 2 5.11 6.74 -15.76
N GLY A 3 6.36 7.02 -16.15
CA GLY A 3 6.76 8.34 -16.62
C GLY A 3 6.13 8.77 -17.95
N LEU A 4 5.60 7.84 -18.76
CA LEU A 4 5.05 8.15 -20.08
C LEU A 4 3.77 9.02 -19.98
N GLY A 5 2.89 8.74 -19.02
CA GLY A 5 1.62 9.46 -18.87
C GLY A 5 1.83 10.97 -18.68
N PRO A 6 2.58 11.41 -17.65
CA PRO A 6 2.85 12.84 -17.44
C PRO A 6 3.58 13.53 -18.59
N ILE A 7 4.43 12.80 -19.34
CA ILE A 7 5.14 13.37 -20.49
C ILE A 7 4.16 13.68 -21.62
N VAL A 8 3.25 12.75 -21.92
CA VAL A 8 2.29 12.91 -23.02
C VAL A 8 1.20 13.92 -22.69
N ASP A 9 0.70 13.93 -21.45
CA ASP A 9 -0.28 14.93 -20.96
C ASP A 9 0.28 16.37 -21.12
N ASN A 10 1.53 16.59 -20.69
CA ASN A 10 2.22 17.87 -20.89
C ASN A 10 2.44 18.22 -22.36
N ALA A 11 2.77 17.24 -23.21
CA ALA A 11 2.93 17.46 -24.66
C ALA A 11 1.61 17.89 -25.31
N GLY A 12 0.49 17.29 -24.89
CA GLY A 12 -0.87 17.69 -25.30
C GLY A 12 -1.19 19.12 -24.89
N GLY A 13 -0.91 19.48 -23.62
CA GLY A 13 -1.10 20.84 -23.12
C GLY A 13 -0.26 21.88 -23.86
N ILE A 14 1.01 21.57 -24.19
CA ILE A 14 1.87 22.45 -24.99
C ILE A 14 1.31 22.62 -26.42
N ALA A 15 0.86 21.54 -27.06
CA ALA A 15 0.28 21.60 -28.40
C ALA A 15 -0.99 22.47 -28.42
N GLU A 16 -1.83 22.36 -27.39
CA GLU A 16 -3.03 23.19 -27.23
C GLU A 16 -2.72 24.66 -26.98
N MET A 17 -1.83 24.96 -26.02
CA MET A 17 -1.48 26.34 -25.66
C MET A 17 -0.66 27.07 -26.73
N SER A 18 0.08 26.35 -27.59
CA SER A 18 0.85 26.93 -28.70
C SER A 18 0.04 27.13 -29.98
N GLY A 19 -1.23 26.70 -30.02
CA GLY A 19 -2.05 26.76 -31.22
C GLY A 19 -1.55 25.84 -32.35
N ALA A 20 -0.95 24.71 -32.01
CA ALA A 20 -0.40 23.77 -32.98
C ALA A 20 -1.50 23.22 -33.93
N PRO A 21 -1.14 22.80 -35.16
CA PRO A 21 -2.09 22.21 -36.09
C PRO A 21 -2.82 20.99 -35.48
N PRO A 22 -4.09 20.76 -35.83
CA PRO A 22 -4.90 19.68 -35.27
C PRO A 22 -4.27 18.30 -35.49
N GLU A 23 -3.53 18.09 -36.58
CA GLU A 23 -2.85 16.82 -36.86
C GLU A 23 -1.81 16.43 -35.79
N ILE A 24 -1.27 17.41 -35.06
CA ILE A 24 -0.36 17.16 -33.93
C ILE A 24 -1.15 16.66 -32.73
N ARG A 25 -2.34 17.23 -32.45
CA ARG A 25 -3.22 16.78 -31.37
C ARG A 25 -3.75 15.37 -31.64
N ASP A 26 -4.18 15.11 -32.87
CA ASP A 26 -4.68 13.79 -33.29
C ASP A 26 -3.63 12.68 -33.11
N ARG A 27 -2.34 13.03 -33.18
CA ARG A 27 -1.23 12.09 -32.93
C ARG A 27 -0.91 11.91 -31.44
N ILE A 28 -1.20 12.90 -30.60
CA ILE A 28 -0.93 12.88 -29.15
C ILE A 28 -2.05 12.19 -28.38
N GLU A 29 -3.30 12.36 -28.80
CA GLU A 29 -4.48 11.82 -28.09
C GLU A 29 -4.43 10.28 -27.89
N PRO A 30 -4.03 9.46 -28.88
CA PRO A 30 -3.85 8.02 -28.66
C PRO A 30 -2.74 7.71 -27.64
N LEU A 31 -1.70 8.53 -27.57
CA LEU A 31 -0.61 8.37 -26.61
C LEU A 31 -1.06 8.73 -25.19
N ASP A 32 -1.93 9.72 -25.02
CA ASP A 32 -2.47 10.08 -23.71
C ASP A 32 -3.39 8.99 -23.19
N ALA A 33 -4.25 8.43 -24.05
CA ALA A 33 -5.07 7.27 -23.71
C ALA A 33 -4.22 6.05 -23.27
N LEU A 34 -3.10 5.79 -23.97
CA LEU A 34 -2.12 4.76 -23.58
C LEU A 34 -1.45 5.09 -22.24
N GLY A 35 -1.08 6.35 -22.01
CA GLY A 35 -0.52 6.85 -20.75
C GLY A 35 -1.46 6.63 -19.57
N ASN A 36 -2.75 6.96 -19.72
CA ASN A 36 -3.79 6.76 -18.71
C ASN A 36 -3.99 5.28 -18.38
N THR A 37 -3.98 4.40 -19.40
CA THR A 37 -4.04 2.94 -19.21
C THR A 37 -2.83 2.43 -18.43
N THR A 38 -1.62 2.92 -18.78
CA THR A 38 -0.37 2.54 -18.10
C THR A 38 -0.32 3.01 -16.65
N LYS A 39 -0.86 4.20 -16.37
CA LYS A 39 -0.99 4.76 -15.02
C LYS A 39 -1.94 3.91 -14.17
N ALA A 40 -3.05 3.45 -14.74
CA ALA A 40 -3.97 2.54 -14.06
C ALA A 40 -3.31 1.20 -13.72
N LEU A 41 -2.58 0.59 -14.66
CA LEU A 41 -1.83 -0.65 -14.43
C LEU A 41 -0.77 -0.48 -13.34
N THR A 42 -0.03 0.65 -13.35
CA THR A 42 0.99 0.95 -12.34
C THR A 42 0.37 1.07 -10.94
N LYS A 43 -0.77 1.78 -10.83
CA LYS A 43 -1.53 1.85 -9.56
C LYS A 43 -1.99 0.47 -9.09
N GLY A 44 -2.48 -0.38 -10.00
CA GLY A 44 -2.87 -1.74 -9.68
C GLY A 44 -1.71 -2.59 -9.15
N TYR A 45 -0.55 -2.53 -9.81
CA TYR A 45 0.66 -3.23 -9.36
C TYR A 45 1.15 -2.73 -8.00
N ALA A 46 1.15 -1.41 -7.78
CA ALA A 46 1.52 -0.81 -6.51
C ALA A 46 0.59 -1.27 -5.37
N MET A 47 -0.72 -1.30 -5.59
CA MET A 47 -1.69 -1.79 -4.61
C MET A 47 -1.52 -3.29 -4.32
N GLY A 48 -1.36 -4.11 -5.36
CA GLY A 48 -1.14 -5.55 -5.20
C GLY A 48 0.16 -5.87 -4.45
N SER A 49 1.26 -5.22 -4.82
CA SER A 49 2.55 -5.38 -4.14
C SER A 49 2.51 -4.87 -2.69
N ALA A 50 1.84 -3.75 -2.42
CA ALA A 50 1.65 -3.24 -1.07
C ALA A 50 0.82 -4.20 -0.21
N ALA A 51 -0.23 -4.82 -0.75
CA ALA A 51 -1.03 -5.81 -0.02
C ALA A 51 -0.20 -7.05 0.36
N LEU A 52 0.60 -7.58 -0.57
CA LEU A 52 1.51 -8.70 -0.30
C LEU A 52 2.58 -8.32 0.73
N ALA A 53 3.20 -7.15 0.57
CA ALA A 53 4.19 -6.65 1.52
C ALA A 53 3.57 -6.46 2.93
N SER A 54 2.34 -5.96 3.01
CA SER A 54 1.62 -5.77 4.28
C SER A 54 1.36 -7.10 4.98
N LEU A 55 0.99 -8.16 4.24
CA LEU A 55 0.83 -9.51 4.80
C LEU A 55 2.17 -10.05 5.35
N LEU A 56 3.25 -9.88 4.59
CA LEU A 56 4.59 -10.32 5.01
C LEU A 56 5.08 -9.56 6.24
N LEU A 57 4.87 -8.24 6.27
CA LEU A 57 5.21 -7.40 7.42
C LEU A 57 4.37 -7.78 8.65
N PHE A 58 3.09 -8.11 8.47
CA PHE A 58 2.26 -8.60 9.56
C PHE A 58 2.77 -9.93 10.12
N GLN A 59 3.15 -10.88 9.26
CA GLN A 59 3.78 -12.12 9.70
C GLN A 59 5.11 -11.88 10.43
N ALA A 60 5.94 -10.98 9.91
CA ALA A 60 7.20 -10.58 10.55
C ALA A 60 6.94 -9.93 11.93
N PHE A 61 5.90 -9.10 12.05
CA PHE A 61 5.48 -8.52 13.32
C PHE A 61 5.06 -9.59 14.33
N VAL A 62 4.23 -10.57 13.94
CA VAL A 62 3.82 -11.67 14.82
C VAL A 62 5.02 -12.48 15.29
N LEU A 63 5.94 -12.80 14.38
CA LEU A 63 7.18 -13.51 14.71
C LEU A 63 8.05 -12.70 15.68
N GLU A 64 8.20 -11.40 15.45
CA GLU A 64 9.00 -10.52 16.29
C GLU A 64 8.43 -10.38 17.70
N VAL A 65 7.11 -10.22 17.84
CA VAL A 65 6.43 -10.20 19.14
C VAL A 65 6.64 -11.52 19.88
N ALA A 66 6.48 -12.66 19.21
CA ALA A 66 6.71 -13.98 19.81
C ALA A 66 8.17 -14.15 20.26
N ARG A 67 9.14 -13.67 19.46
CA ARG A 67 10.57 -13.67 19.80
C ARG A 67 10.85 -12.87 21.08
N TYR A 68 10.26 -11.69 21.20
CA TYR A 68 10.38 -10.87 22.43
C TYR A 68 9.76 -11.56 23.64
N GLN A 69 8.58 -12.19 23.50
CA GLN A 69 7.93 -12.94 24.59
C GLN A 69 8.77 -14.15 25.04
N ALA A 70 9.42 -14.82 24.08
CA ALA A 70 10.37 -15.90 24.35
C ALA A 70 11.71 -15.43 24.93
N LYS A 71 11.92 -14.11 25.10
CA LYS A 71 13.17 -13.48 25.59
C LYS A 71 14.40 -13.83 24.74
N LEU A 72 14.21 -14.10 23.46
CA LEU A 72 15.29 -14.46 22.53
C LEU A 72 15.85 -13.22 21.85
N PHE A 73 16.86 -12.59 22.45
CA PHE A 73 17.45 -11.35 21.93
C PHE A 73 18.63 -11.58 20.97
N ASP A 74 19.33 -12.72 21.09
CA ASP A 74 20.46 -13.09 20.23
C ASP A 74 20.03 -14.19 19.25
N LEU A 75 20.12 -13.89 17.96
CA LEU A 75 19.75 -14.79 16.86
C LEU A 75 20.90 -15.72 16.43
N THR A 76 22.12 -15.48 16.93
CA THR A 76 23.32 -16.21 16.48
C THR A 76 23.54 -17.52 17.25
N LYS A 77 22.87 -17.69 18.40
CA LYS A 77 22.98 -18.87 19.26
C LYS A 77 21.61 -19.35 19.70
N ILE A 78 20.87 -19.98 18.78
CA ILE A 78 19.59 -20.59 19.10
C ILE A 78 19.83 -22.01 19.61
N THR A 79 19.50 -22.27 20.87
CA THR A 79 19.50 -23.63 21.41
C THR A 79 18.20 -24.36 21.06
N PRO A 80 18.15 -25.70 21.11
CA PRO A 80 16.90 -26.44 20.93
C PRO A 80 15.80 -26.03 21.92
N ALA A 81 16.16 -25.60 23.15
CA ALA A 81 15.21 -25.11 24.14
C ALA A 81 14.59 -23.77 23.74
N ASP A 82 15.40 -22.88 23.14
CA ASP A 82 14.95 -21.59 22.61
C ASP A 82 13.98 -21.75 21.45
N ALA A 83 14.25 -22.70 20.55
CA ALA A 83 13.35 -23.01 19.44
C ALA A 83 11.98 -23.50 19.93
N ILE A 84 11.94 -24.32 21.00
CA ILE A 84 10.68 -24.76 21.62
C ILE A 84 9.96 -23.59 22.29
N SER A 85 10.68 -22.71 23.00
CA SER A 85 10.09 -21.51 23.63
C SER A 85 9.47 -20.56 22.62
N LEU A 86 10.15 -20.33 21.49
CA LEU A 86 9.64 -19.53 20.38
C LEU A 86 8.38 -20.17 19.78
N GLY A 87 8.41 -21.48 19.53
CA GLY A 87 7.26 -22.22 19.03
C GLY A 87 6.04 -22.08 19.93
N ASN A 88 6.21 -22.28 21.24
CA ASN A 88 5.15 -22.11 22.23
C ASN A 88 4.61 -20.67 22.27
N SER A 89 5.50 -19.68 22.23
CA SER A 89 5.12 -18.27 22.20
C SER A 89 4.32 -17.94 20.94
N LEU A 90 4.73 -18.45 19.79
CA LEU A 90 4.05 -18.26 18.50
C LEU A 90 2.66 -18.92 18.50
N THR A 91 2.53 -20.12 19.04
CA THR A 91 1.23 -20.78 19.22
C THR A 91 0.31 -19.99 20.15
N SER A 92 0.84 -19.48 21.27
CA SER A 92 0.06 -18.69 22.23
C SER A 92 -0.42 -17.35 21.64
N LEU A 93 0.43 -16.71 20.84
CA LEU A 93 0.09 -15.47 20.14
C LEU A 93 -0.92 -15.73 19.02
N GLY A 94 -0.80 -16.83 18.29
CA GLY A 94 -1.77 -17.26 17.30
C GLY A 94 -3.17 -17.48 17.90
N ALA A 95 -3.25 -18.08 19.10
CA ALA A 95 -4.51 -18.21 19.83
C ALA A 95 -5.07 -16.84 20.25
N SER A 96 -4.20 -15.92 20.68
CA SER A 96 -4.61 -14.56 21.10
C SER A 96 -5.06 -13.67 19.94
N LEU A 97 -4.57 -13.93 18.71
CA LEU A 97 -4.95 -13.22 17.48
C LEU A 97 -6.16 -13.84 16.78
N ALA A 98 -6.75 -14.89 17.34
CA ALA A 98 -7.89 -15.54 16.73
C ALA A 98 -9.13 -14.61 16.73
N LEU A 99 -9.90 -14.65 15.64
CA LEU A 99 -11.04 -13.75 15.41
C LEU A 99 -12.20 -13.94 16.40
N ASN A 100 -12.19 -14.99 17.22
CA ASN A 100 -13.16 -15.20 18.28
C ASN A 100 -12.90 -14.30 19.51
N HIS A 101 -11.78 -13.58 19.57
CA HIS A 101 -11.50 -12.59 20.60
C HIS A 101 -12.07 -11.22 20.22
N PRO A 102 -12.87 -10.56 21.10
CA PRO A 102 -13.50 -9.28 20.77
C PRO A 102 -12.49 -8.17 20.51
N ASP A 103 -11.35 -8.17 21.21
CA ASP A 103 -10.29 -7.17 21.04
C ASP A 103 -9.72 -7.16 19.62
N VAL A 104 -9.57 -8.35 19.01
CA VAL A 104 -9.07 -8.50 17.63
C VAL A 104 -10.08 -7.96 16.63
N ILE A 105 -11.38 -8.23 16.84
CA ILE A 105 -12.45 -7.70 15.99
C ILE A 105 -12.49 -6.17 16.08
N ILE A 106 -12.44 -5.60 17.30
CA ILE A 106 -12.42 -4.15 17.50
C ILE A 106 -11.21 -3.54 16.79
N GLY A 107 -10.02 -4.13 16.96
CA GLY A 107 -8.82 -3.70 16.26
C GLY A 107 -8.96 -3.75 14.74
N ALA A 108 -9.53 -4.83 14.20
CA ALA A 108 -9.78 -5.00 12.76
C ALA A 108 -10.79 -3.97 12.22
N LEU A 109 -11.86 -3.67 12.97
CA LEU A 109 -12.85 -2.67 12.59
C LEU A 109 -12.25 -1.26 12.60
N ILE A 110 -11.51 -0.89 13.64
CA ILE A 110 -10.80 0.40 13.71
C ILE A 110 -9.79 0.49 12.56
N GLY A 111 -8.99 -0.56 12.33
CA GLY A 111 -8.05 -0.63 11.22
C GLY A 111 -8.72 -0.48 9.86
N GLY A 112 -9.86 -1.14 9.65
CA GLY A 112 -10.65 -1.05 8.43
C GLY A 112 -11.28 0.32 8.19
N MET A 113 -11.50 1.12 9.24
CA MET A 113 -11.97 2.50 9.11
C MET A 113 -10.87 3.49 8.69
N LEU A 114 -9.59 3.21 8.97
CA LEU A 114 -8.50 4.14 8.70
C LEU A 114 -8.37 4.56 7.22
N PRO A 115 -8.50 3.66 6.22
CA PRO A 115 -8.49 4.08 4.81
C PRO A 115 -9.58 5.08 4.48
N PHE A 116 -10.79 4.91 5.03
CA PHE A 116 -11.91 5.84 4.78
C PHE A 116 -11.65 7.20 5.42
N LEU A 117 -11.13 7.23 6.65
CA LEU A 117 -10.76 8.47 7.32
C LEU A 117 -9.67 9.20 6.52
N PHE A 118 -8.62 8.49 6.11
CA PHE A 118 -7.55 9.04 5.29
C PHE A 118 -8.08 9.59 3.97
N SER A 119 -8.86 8.80 3.22
CA SER A 119 -9.45 9.23 1.95
C SER A 119 -10.35 10.46 2.12
N GLY A 120 -11.18 10.51 3.17
CA GLY A 120 -12.04 11.66 3.46
C GLY A 120 -11.24 12.94 3.71
N THR A 121 -10.17 12.86 4.51
CA THR A 121 -9.29 14.01 4.75
C THR A 121 -8.56 14.47 3.48
N ALA A 122 -8.10 13.54 2.65
CA ALA A 122 -7.42 13.84 1.38
C ALA A 122 -8.37 14.51 0.37
N ILE A 123 -9.60 14.00 0.23
CA ILE A 123 -10.63 14.61 -0.65
C ILE A 123 -10.97 16.02 -0.17
N ASN A 124 -11.17 16.21 1.14
CA ASN A 124 -11.44 17.53 1.71
C ASN A 124 -10.29 18.51 1.46
N ALA A 125 -9.04 18.06 1.60
CA ALA A 125 -7.87 18.89 1.31
C ALA A 125 -7.83 19.35 -0.16
N VAL A 126 -8.12 18.45 -1.11
CA VAL A 126 -8.21 18.79 -2.54
C VAL A 126 -9.37 19.75 -2.81
N ALA A 127 -10.54 19.52 -2.21
CA ALA A 127 -11.69 20.39 -2.37
C ALA A 127 -11.38 21.82 -1.91
N VAL A 128 -10.83 21.98 -0.70
CA VAL A 128 -10.43 23.29 -0.18
C VAL A 128 -9.36 23.95 -1.05
N GLY A 129 -8.40 23.18 -1.56
CA GLY A 129 -7.36 23.69 -2.45
C GLY A 129 -7.89 24.16 -3.81
N ALA A 130 -8.97 23.56 -4.33
CA ALA A 130 -9.56 23.92 -5.60
C ALA A 130 -10.44 25.19 -5.55
N TYR A 131 -10.98 25.54 -4.37
CA TYR A 131 -11.81 26.74 -4.17
C TYR A 131 -11.01 28.00 -3.80
N ARG A 132 -9.69 27.87 -3.61
CA ARG A 132 -8.78 29.00 -3.32
C ARG A 132 -8.00 29.39 -4.56
#